data_AF-A0A847NLK5-F1
#
_entry.id   AF-A0A847NLK5-F1
#
_cell.length_a   1.000
_cell.length_b   1.000
_cell.length_c   1.000
_cell.angle_alpha   90.00
_cell.angle_beta   90.00
_cell.angle_gamma   90.00
#
_symmetry.space_group_name_H-M   'P 1'
#
loop_
_entity.id
_entity.type
_entity.pdbx_description
1 polymer ?
#
loop_
_entity_poly.entity_id
_entity_poly.type
_entity_poly.pdbx_seq_one_letter_code
_entity_poly.pdbx_strand_id
1 'polypeptide(L)'
;FDIYYHNFRGALSMANAGPNTNGSQFFIVQCPNIEAKLLNDMKQIGAEGGFPEPVVKKYEELGGTPWLDYRHTVFGQVFEGMDIVDKIADVETDSGDKPIEPVIMEKVEIVVYE
;
A
#
# COMPACT_ATOMS: atom_id res chain seq x y z
N PHE A 1 13.73 5.11 -1.36
CA PHE A 1 12.29 5.10 -1.06
C PHE A 1 11.99 6.25 -0.12
N ASP A 2 10.88 6.97 -0.39
CA ASP A 2 10.30 8.15 0.29
C ASP A 2 9.79 9.08 -0.83
N ILE A 3 8.47 9.19 -1.02
CA ILE A 3 7.87 10.48 -1.39
C ILE A 3 6.75 10.80 -0.38
N TYR A 4 7.21 10.86 0.86
CA TYR A 4 6.65 11.10 2.19
C TYR A 4 5.74 10.01 2.78
N TYR A 5 6.13 8.74 2.60
CA TYR A 5 5.56 7.56 3.27
C TYR A 5 4.06 7.36 3.05
N HIS A 6 3.61 7.64 1.82
CA HIS A 6 2.23 7.42 1.41
C HIS A 6 2.03 5.99 0.88
N ASN A 7 0.81 5.50 0.97
CA ASN A 7 0.38 4.15 0.63
C ASN A 7 0.19 4.01 -0.91
N PHE A 8 1.26 4.28 -1.68
CA PHE A 8 1.30 3.97 -3.12
C PHE A 8 1.25 2.47 -3.38
N ARG A 9 0.92 2.06 -4.60
CA ARG A 9 1.11 0.68 -5.02
C ARG A 9 2.53 0.18 -4.73
N GLY A 10 2.60 -1.00 -4.13
CA GLY A 10 3.82 -1.63 -3.64
C GLY A 10 4.27 -1.18 -2.25
N ALA A 11 3.59 -0.22 -1.60
CA ALA A 11 3.94 0.18 -0.23
C ALA A 11 3.71 -0.98 0.75
N LEU A 12 4.71 -1.24 1.60
CA LEU A 12 4.63 -2.14 2.75
C LEU A 12 4.26 -1.30 3.98
N SER A 13 3.12 -1.61 4.58
CA SER A 13 2.47 -0.75 5.58
C SER A 13 1.91 -1.54 6.77
N MET A 14 1.90 -0.93 7.95
CA MET A 14 1.45 -1.57 9.19
C MET A 14 -0.08 -1.66 9.25
N ALA A 15 -0.61 -2.87 9.46
CA ALA A 15 -2.01 -3.04 9.83
C ALA A 15 -2.20 -2.67 11.32
N ASN A 16 -3.36 -2.09 11.64
CA ASN A 16 -3.72 -1.71 13.01
C ASN A 16 -5.25 -1.68 13.19
N ALA A 17 -5.69 -1.59 14.44
CA ALA A 17 -7.09 -1.40 14.84
C ALA A 17 -7.34 0.02 15.39
N GLY A 18 -6.59 1.00 14.86
CA GLY A 18 -6.58 2.39 15.32
C GLY A 18 -5.19 2.86 15.76
N PRO A 19 -5.03 4.17 16.05
CA PRO A 19 -3.74 4.75 16.42
C PRO A 19 -3.10 4.01 17.60
N ASN A 20 -1.79 3.78 17.53
CA ASN A 20 -0.98 3.12 18.56
C ASN A 20 -1.36 1.65 18.85
N THR A 21 -1.94 0.93 17.88
CA THR A 21 -2.25 -0.52 18.00
C THR A 21 -1.47 -1.39 17.02
N ASN A 22 -0.34 -0.89 16.52
CA ASN A 22 0.55 -1.65 15.64
C ASN A 22 1.11 -2.88 16.38
N GLY A 23 1.17 -4.02 15.67
CA GLY A 23 1.74 -5.27 16.15
C GLY A 23 2.74 -5.84 15.14
N SER A 24 2.49 -7.05 14.66
CA SER A 24 3.28 -7.69 13.60
C SER A 24 2.55 -7.76 12.25
N GLN A 25 1.25 -7.43 12.21
CA GLN A 25 0.46 -7.50 10.99
C GLN A 25 0.84 -6.34 10.06
N PHE A 26 1.02 -6.67 8.78
CA PHE A 26 1.30 -5.71 7.72
C PHE A 26 0.44 -6.04 6.50
N PHE A 27 0.38 -5.11 5.56
CA PHE A 27 -0.18 -5.33 4.23
C PHE A 27 0.74 -4.71 3.16
N ILE A 28 0.58 -5.19 1.94
CA ILE A 28 1.19 -4.62 0.74
C ILE A 28 0.07 -3.99 -0.08
N VAL A 29 0.23 -2.73 -0.46
CA VAL A 29 -0.76 -2.02 -1.28
C VAL A 29 -0.70 -2.55 -2.71
N GLN A 30 -1.76 -3.19 -3.19
CA GLN A 30 -1.81 -3.74 -4.55
C GLN A 30 -2.52 -2.83 -5.57
N CYS A 31 -3.42 -1.95 -5.10
CA CYS A 31 -4.33 -1.17 -5.93
C CYS A 31 -3.63 -0.44 -7.11
N PRO A 32 -3.91 -0.82 -8.37
CA PRO A 32 -3.21 -0.29 -9.55
C PRO A 32 -3.70 1.07 -10.03
N ASN A 33 -4.87 1.52 -9.59
CA ASN A 33 -5.51 2.71 -10.12
C ASN A 33 -6.10 3.58 -9.01
N ILE A 34 -6.20 4.89 -9.26
CA ILE A 34 -6.91 5.84 -8.41
C ILE A 34 -8.05 6.42 -9.25
N GLU A 35 -9.24 6.55 -8.65
CA GLU A 35 -10.36 7.22 -9.29
C GLU A 35 -10.04 8.69 -9.61
N ALA A 36 -10.42 9.15 -10.80
CA ALA A 36 -10.16 10.52 -11.25
C ALA A 36 -10.75 11.58 -10.28
N LYS A 37 -11.90 11.29 -9.67
CA LYS A 37 -12.50 12.17 -8.65
C LYS A 37 -11.57 12.33 -7.44
N LEU A 38 -11.03 11.24 -6.92
CA LEU A 38 -10.13 11.27 -5.77
C LEU A 38 -8.83 12.02 -6.10
N LEU A 39 -8.26 11.84 -7.30
CA LEU A 39 -7.11 12.62 -7.74
C LEU A 39 -7.41 14.12 -7.78
N ASN A 40 -8.59 14.51 -8.27
CA ASN A 40 -8.99 15.93 -8.29
C ASN A 40 -9.18 16.49 -6.89
N ASP A 41 -9.81 15.73 -5.98
CA ASP A 41 -9.98 16.12 -4.58
C ASP A 41 -8.60 16.32 -3.91
N MET A 42 -7.62 15.43 -4.15
CA MET A 42 -6.24 15.58 -3.67
C MET A 42 -5.54 16.81 -4.25
N LYS A 43 -5.71 17.10 -5.56
CA LYS A 43 -5.17 18.31 -6.21
C LYS A 43 -5.72 19.60 -5.58
N GLN A 44 -6.99 19.61 -5.18
CA GLN A 44 -7.63 20.76 -4.55
C GLN A 44 -7.17 20.99 -3.10
N ILE A 45 -7.03 19.90 -2.32
CA ILE A 45 -6.53 19.96 -0.95
C ILE A 45 -5.05 20.39 -0.93
N GLY A 46 -4.26 19.90 -1.88
CA GLY A 46 -2.87 20.29 -2.08
C GLY A 46 -1.96 19.96 -0.89
N ALA A 47 -0.83 20.67 -0.82
CA ALA A 47 0.22 20.39 0.16
C ALA A 47 -0.23 20.56 1.62
N GLU A 48 -1.15 21.49 1.91
CA GLU A 48 -1.62 21.76 3.28
C GLU A 48 -2.41 20.58 3.88
N GLY A 49 -3.13 19.82 3.06
CA GLY A 49 -3.75 18.58 3.51
C GLY A 49 -2.94 17.32 3.20
N GLY A 50 -1.62 17.48 3.03
CA GLY A 50 -0.70 16.35 2.93
C GLY A 50 -0.44 15.83 1.52
N PHE A 51 -1.06 16.41 0.50
CA PHE A 51 -0.96 15.96 -0.89
C PHE A 51 -0.24 16.99 -1.77
N PRO A 52 1.08 17.20 -1.61
CA PRO A 52 1.84 18.07 -2.50
C PRO A 52 1.84 17.48 -3.92
N GLU A 53 2.02 18.34 -4.92
CA GLU A 53 1.95 17.95 -6.34
C GLU A 53 2.79 16.70 -6.71
N PRO A 54 4.03 16.51 -6.21
CA PRO A 54 4.82 15.31 -6.48
C PRO A 54 4.17 14.02 -5.96
N VAL A 55 3.48 14.08 -4.82
CA VAL A 55 2.76 12.93 -4.22
C VAL A 55 1.56 12.57 -5.07
N VAL A 56 0.75 13.56 -5.45
CA VAL A 56 -0.43 13.35 -6.29
C VAL A 56 -0.04 12.76 -7.63
N LYS A 57 1.03 13.29 -8.25
CA LYS A 57 1.55 12.76 -9.52
C LYS A 57 1.95 11.30 -9.40
N LYS A 58 2.51 10.88 -8.26
CA LYS A 58 2.89 9.49 -8.08
C LYS A 58 1.70 8.56 -7.87
N TYR A 59 0.66 9.03 -7.18
CA TYR A 59 -0.60 8.29 -7.13
C TYR A 59 -1.24 8.12 -8.51
N GLU A 60 -1.17 9.15 -9.36
CA GLU A 60 -1.62 9.07 -10.75
C GLU A 60 -0.77 8.10 -11.59
N GLU A 61 0.54 8.00 -11.32
CA GLU A 61 1.46 7.11 -12.04
C GLU A 61 1.36 5.64 -11.60
N LEU A 62 1.28 5.39 -10.28
CA LEU A 62 1.44 4.04 -9.72
C LEU A 62 0.14 3.41 -9.23
N GLY A 63 -0.88 4.22 -8.92
CA GLY A 63 -1.99 3.79 -8.08
C GLY A 63 -1.66 3.79 -6.58
N GLY A 64 -2.59 3.29 -5.78
CA GLY A 64 -2.43 3.14 -4.33
C GLY A 64 -3.72 3.34 -3.55
N THR A 65 -3.59 3.58 -2.25
CA THR A 65 -4.70 3.72 -1.31
C THR A 65 -4.55 4.97 -0.42
N PRO A 66 -4.76 6.20 -0.95
CA PRO A 66 -4.53 7.45 -0.23
C PRO A 66 -5.35 7.61 1.06
N TRP A 67 -6.50 6.93 1.15
CA TRP A 67 -7.32 6.97 2.36
C TRP A 67 -6.68 6.27 3.57
N LEU A 68 -5.62 5.49 3.37
CA LEU A 68 -4.83 4.88 4.45
C LEU A 68 -3.68 5.77 4.93
N ASP A 69 -3.37 6.85 4.21
CA ASP A 69 -2.33 7.79 4.59
C ASP A 69 -2.65 8.43 5.95
N TYR A 70 -1.59 8.67 6.74
CA TYR A 70 -1.67 9.19 8.11
C TYR A 70 -2.43 8.30 9.10
N ARG A 71 -2.89 7.11 8.68
CA ARG A 71 -3.53 6.09 9.52
C ARG A 71 -2.70 4.82 9.64
N HIS A 72 -1.99 4.46 8.57
CA HIS A 72 -1.13 3.29 8.51
C HIS A 72 0.30 3.69 8.15
N THR A 73 1.25 3.27 8.98
CA THR A 73 2.66 3.62 8.83
C THR A 73 3.27 2.80 7.69
N VAL A 74 3.69 3.46 6.63
CA VAL A 74 4.50 2.85 5.57
C VAL A 74 5.95 2.73 6.06
N PHE A 75 6.51 1.53 5.97
CA PHE A 75 7.87 1.23 6.42
C PHE A 75 8.74 0.49 5.39
N GLY A 76 8.21 0.27 4.18
CA GLY A 76 8.98 -0.29 3.08
C GLY A 76 8.24 -0.18 1.75
N GLN A 77 8.88 -0.68 0.69
CA GLN A 77 8.28 -0.82 -0.62
C GLN A 77 8.76 -2.12 -1.26
N VAL A 78 7.85 -2.80 -1.96
CA VAL A 78 8.18 -3.91 -2.84
C VAL A 78 9.07 -3.39 -3.96
N PHE A 79 10.30 -3.89 -4.00
CA PHE A 79 11.27 -3.55 -5.04
C PHE A 79 11.16 -4.50 -6.24
N GLU A 80 10.97 -5.80 -5.97
CA GLU A 80 10.79 -6.87 -6.96
C GLU A 80 9.63 -7.77 -6.55
N GLY A 81 8.98 -8.42 -7.52
CA GLY A 81 7.91 -9.39 -7.27
C GLY A 81 6.50 -8.80 -7.14
N MET A 82 6.24 -7.62 -7.70
CA MET A 82 4.87 -7.08 -7.75
C MET A 82 3.90 -7.97 -8.54
N ASP A 83 4.38 -8.74 -9.53
CA ASP A 83 3.55 -9.72 -10.24
C ASP A 83 3.13 -10.89 -9.33
N ILE A 84 3.94 -11.21 -8.31
CA ILE A 84 3.59 -12.20 -7.28
C ILE A 84 2.54 -11.63 -6.34
N VAL A 85 2.66 -10.36 -5.95
CA VAL A 85 1.63 -9.66 -5.17
C VAL A 85 0.30 -9.64 -5.92
N ASP A 86 0.31 -9.37 -7.23
CA ASP A 86 -0.90 -9.42 -8.07
C ASP A 86 -1.51 -10.83 -8.10
N LYS A 87 -0.69 -11.88 -8.30
CA LYS A 87 -1.17 -13.28 -8.25
C LYS A 87 -1.77 -13.66 -6.90
N ILE A 88 -1.21 -13.18 -5.80
CA ILE A 88 -1.75 -13.41 -4.46
C ILE A 88 -3.09 -12.69 -4.28
N ALA A 89 -3.24 -11.47 -4.81
CA ALA A 89 -4.49 -10.72 -4.73
C ALA A 89 -5.64 -11.35 -5.54
N ASP A 90 -5.31 -12.10 -6.59
CA ASP A 90 -6.28 -12.76 -7.48
C ASP A 90 -6.69 -14.19 -7.04
N VAL A 91 -6.16 -14.72 -5.93
CA VAL A 91 -6.54 -16.05 -5.44
C VAL A 91 -8.00 -16.09 -5.01
N GLU A 92 -8.65 -17.25 -5.17
CA GLU A 92 -10.04 -17.41 -4.72
C GLU A 92 -10.15 -17.27 -3.20
N THR A 93 -11.13 -16.48 -2.75
CA THR A 93 -11.42 -16.24 -1.34
C THR A 93 -12.81 -16.72 -0.95
N ASP A 94 -12.99 -16.99 0.33
CA ASP A 94 -14.31 -17.20 0.92
C ASP A 94 -15.08 -15.86 1.10
N SER A 95 -16.26 -15.92 1.71
CA SER A 95 -17.11 -14.75 1.96
C SER A 95 -16.53 -13.74 2.96
N GLY A 96 -15.43 -14.06 3.63
CA GLY A 96 -14.72 -13.20 4.59
C GLY A 96 -13.36 -12.73 4.06
N ASP A 97 -13.16 -12.74 2.75
CA ASP A 97 -11.92 -12.35 2.06
C ASP A 97 -10.69 -13.20 2.46
N LYS A 98 -10.91 -14.40 3.02
CA LYS A 98 -9.83 -15.32 3.35
C LYS A 98 -9.57 -16.24 2.15
N PRO A 99 -8.30 -16.42 1.70
CA PRO A 99 -7.97 -17.39 0.66
C PRO A 99 -8.50 -18.79 0.97
N ILE A 100 -9.15 -19.44 -0.01
CA ILE A 100 -9.65 -20.81 0.10
C ILE A 100 -8.46 -21.75 0.31
N GLU A 101 -7.44 -21.62 -0.55
CA GLU A 101 -6.15 -22.27 -0.39
C GLU A 101 -5.20 -21.34 0.38
N PRO A 102 -4.62 -21.78 1.51
CA PRO A 102 -3.76 -20.92 2.32
C PRO A 102 -2.52 -20.40 1.58
N VAL A 103 -2.31 -19.09 1.60
CA VAL A 103 -1.07 -18.45 1.12
C VAL A 103 -0.10 -18.33 2.29
N ILE A 104 0.95 -19.16 2.30
CA ILE A 104 1.87 -19.32 3.44
C ILE A 104 3.24 -18.73 3.10
N MET A 105 3.78 -17.93 4.02
CA MET A 105 5.16 -17.46 3.99
C MET A 105 6.07 -18.53 4.61
N GLU A 106 6.68 -19.36 3.77
CA GLU A 106 7.52 -20.49 4.21
C GLU A 106 8.86 -20.05 4.83
N LYS A 107 9.44 -18.95 4.34
CA LYS A 107 10.76 -18.47 4.75
C LYS A 107 10.84 -16.95 4.65
N VAL A 108 11.53 -16.34 5.61
CA VAL A 108 11.93 -14.93 5.58
C VAL A 108 13.43 -14.86 5.75
N GLU A 109 14.10 -14.12 4.87
CA GLU A 109 15.52 -13.82 4.96
C GLU A 109 15.71 -12.31 4.98
N ILE A 110 16.62 -11.86 5.83
CA ILE A 110 17.05 -10.47 5.89
C ILE A 110 18.41 -10.41 5.24
N VAL A 111 18.47 -9.78 4.07
CA VAL A 111 19.69 -9.58 3.30
C VAL A 111 19.91 -8.09 3.08
N VAL A 112 21.18 -7.69 2.93
CA VAL A 112 21.50 -6.35 2.46
C VAL A 112 21.25 -6.35 0.95
N TYR A 113 20.39 -5.44 0.50
CA TYR A 113 20.17 -5.22 -0.92
C TYR A 113 21.36 -4.43 -1.47
N GLU A 114 22.11 -5.01 -2.42
CA GLU A 114 23.27 -4.41 -3.10
C GLU A 114 22.88 -3.71 -4.41
#